data_AF-A0A5N8VMW2-F1
#
_entry.id   AF-A0A5N8VMW2-F1
#
_cell.length_a   1.000
_cell.length_b   1.000
_cell.length_c   1.000
_cell.angle_alpha   90.00
_cell.angle_beta   90.00
_cell.angle_gamma   90.00
#
_symmetry.space_group_name_H-M   'P 1'
#
loop_
_entity.id
_entity.type
_entity.pdbx_description
1 polymer ?
#
loop_
_entity_poly.entity_id
_entity_poly.type
_entity_poly.pdbx_seq_one_letter_code
_entity_poly.pdbx_strand_id
1 'polypeptide(L)'
;MSAPSTGPLPEEPVAGGSRARRSRADRATGRTAALFRFLRPRGRAVPQETEPPKHPSVDLDSCRQELARWQHHADSFERELSRVAFERAHLLAWLAALHPSSAVITPAAGLGGDGTHLLRLVAGEQQLSWHLLPKDLPLFGHVPYAERNTGPLQRDGPGALEQAAHIRSHTRLLAIEGTLFAVPAEKQPSARPAEH
;
A
#
# COMPACT_ATOMS: atom_id res chain seq x y z
N MET A 1 -8.02 -37.85 -18.98
CA MET A 1 -7.52 -36.79 -19.89
C MET A 1 -8.46 -35.61 -19.78
N SER A 2 -7.91 -34.43 -19.47
CA SER A 2 -8.38 -33.08 -19.79
C SER A 2 -7.78 -32.12 -18.75
N ALA A 3 -6.88 -31.26 -19.23
CA ALA A 3 -6.18 -30.25 -18.44
C ALA A 3 -7.09 -29.03 -18.18
N PRO A 4 -6.87 -28.27 -17.08
CA PRO A 4 -7.46 -26.95 -16.94
C PRO A 4 -6.67 -25.90 -17.73
N SER A 5 -7.43 -25.05 -18.42
CA SER A 5 -6.98 -23.94 -19.26
C SER A 5 -6.46 -22.76 -18.40
N THR A 6 -5.24 -22.34 -18.67
CA THR A 6 -4.58 -21.17 -18.07
C THR A 6 -5.06 -19.89 -18.77
N GLY A 7 -5.79 -19.03 -18.07
CA GLY A 7 -6.10 -17.66 -18.51
C GLY A 7 -4.91 -16.71 -18.32
N PRO A 8 -4.74 -15.67 -19.17
CA PRO A 8 -3.57 -14.79 -19.14
C PRO A 8 -3.66 -13.71 -18.04
N LEU A 9 -2.50 -13.42 -17.43
CA LEU A 9 -2.26 -12.37 -16.45
C LEU A 9 -2.24 -10.97 -17.09
N PRO A 10 -2.65 -9.90 -16.39
CA PRO A 10 -2.52 -8.52 -16.85
C PRO A 10 -1.08 -7.99 -16.66
N GLU A 11 -0.57 -7.29 -17.67
CA GLU A 11 0.76 -6.66 -17.69
C GLU A 11 0.85 -5.43 -16.79
N GLU A 12 1.98 -5.32 -16.08
CA GLU A 12 2.42 -4.12 -15.36
C GLU A 12 3.08 -3.10 -16.31
N PRO A 13 2.84 -1.79 -16.15
CA PRO A 13 3.62 -0.77 -16.85
C PRO A 13 4.92 -0.46 -16.11
N VAL A 14 6.04 -0.78 -16.76
CA VAL A 14 7.40 -0.42 -16.38
C VAL A 14 7.57 1.11 -16.38
N ALA A 15 7.85 1.67 -15.21
CA ALA A 15 8.38 3.02 -15.07
C ALA A 15 9.92 2.97 -15.18
N GLY A 16 10.49 3.74 -16.12
CA GLY A 16 11.94 3.93 -16.18
C GLY A 16 12.37 4.92 -17.24
N GLY A 17 13.10 5.96 -16.82
CA GLY A 17 14.09 6.63 -17.68
C GLY A 17 13.88 8.11 -17.94
N SER A 18 14.35 8.94 -17.01
CA SER A 18 14.62 10.36 -17.22
C SER A 18 16.02 10.58 -17.81
N ARG A 19 16.15 11.57 -18.72
CA ARG A 19 17.25 12.57 -18.88
C ARG A 19 17.85 12.75 -20.29
N ALA A 20 17.86 14.05 -20.62
CA ALA A 20 18.90 14.86 -21.25
C ALA A 20 18.90 14.98 -22.78
N ARG A 21 18.42 16.11 -23.32
CA ARG A 21 19.13 17.41 -23.49
C ARG A 21 20.06 17.38 -24.70
N ARG A 22 19.64 18.03 -25.79
CA ARG A 22 20.52 18.80 -26.69
C ARG A 22 19.71 19.83 -27.47
N SER A 23 20.00 21.08 -27.14
CA SER A 23 19.68 22.32 -27.83
C SER A 23 20.31 22.41 -29.22
N ARG A 24 19.61 23.01 -30.18
CA ARG A 24 20.18 24.13 -30.96
C ARG A 24 19.10 24.89 -31.73
N ALA A 25 19.07 26.19 -31.49
CA ALA A 25 18.45 27.20 -32.33
C ALA A 25 19.06 27.22 -33.73
N ASP A 26 18.27 27.58 -34.76
CA ASP A 26 18.38 28.89 -35.43
C ASP A 26 17.67 28.92 -36.79
N ARG A 27 17.25 30.14 -37.16
CA ARG A 27 16.77 30.67 -38.47
C ARG A 27 15.25 30.72 -38.62
N ALA A 28 14.60 31.87 -38.44
CA ALA A 28 14.65 33.15 -39.17
C ALA A 28 13.80 33.17 -40.47
N THR A 29 12.61 33.76 -40.31
CA THR A 29 12.02 34.87 -41.10
C THR A 29 12.06 34.86 -42.64
N GLY A 30 10.87 34.91 -43.25
CA GLY A 30 10.64 35.43 -44.62
C GLY A 30 9.23 35.08 -45.12
N ARG A 31 8.23 35.97 -44.97
CA ARG A 31 7.75 36.94 -45.97
C ARG A 31 6.92 36.37 -47.15
N THR A 32 5.61 36.61 -47.07
CA THR A 32 4.66 37.19 -48.06
C THR A 32 4.24 36.48 -49.36
N ALA A 33 2.97 36.77 -49.72
CA ALA A 33 2.31 36.74 -51.04
C ALA A 33 1.76 35.37 -51.50
N ALA A 34 0.59 35.24 -52.14
CA ALA A 34 -0.51 36.14 -52.48
C ALA A 34 -1.73 35.28 -52.87
N LEU A 35 -2.88 35.94 -52.88
CA LEU A 35 -4.20 35.48 -53.34
C LEU A 35 -4.23 35.08 -54.82
N PHE A 36 -5.14 34.15 -55.18
CA PHE A 36 -6.23 34.31 -56.15
C PHE A 36 -6.55 33.00 -56.91
N ARG A 37 -7.76 32.44 -56.72
CA ARG A 37 -8.85 32.46 -57.74
C ARG A 37 -10.04 31.59 -57.35
N PHE A 38 -11.19 32.14 -57.65
CA PHE A 38 -12.55 31.69 -57.42
C PHE A 38 -13.08 30.79 -58.56
N LEU A 39 -14.12 29.99 -58.24
CA LEU A 39 -15.24 29.47 -59.09
C LEU A 39 -15.19 28.05 -59.73
N ARG A 40 -15.81 27.09 -59.01
CA ARG A 40 -16.93 26.11 -59.35
C ARG A 40 -16.78 25.13 -60.56
N PRO A 41 -17.53 23.99 -60.65
CA PRO A 41 -18.78 23.62 -59.96
C PRO A 41 -18.93 22.16 -59.41
N ARG A 42 -19.83 22.02 -58.43
CA ARG A 42 -20.89 21.00 -58.28
C ARG A 42 -20.69 19.61 -58.94
N GLY A 43 -20.39 18.59 -58.14
CA GLY A 43 -20.49 17.19 -58.57
C GLY A 43 -20.36 16.19 -57.42
N ARG A 44 -21.50 15.58 -57.06
CA ARG A 44 -21.66 14.38 -56.21
C ARG A 44 -21.67 14.60 -54.70
N ALA A 45 -22.88 14.75 -54.17
CA ALA A 45 -23.21 14.39 -52.81
C ALA A 45 -22.75 12.95 -52.56
N VAL A 46 -21.75 12.79 -51.70
CA VAL A 46 -21.59 11.55 -50.94
C VAL A 46 -22.78 11.54 -49.97
N PRO A 47 -23.55 10.44 -49.87
CA PRO A 47 -24.52 10.30 -48.80
C PRO A 47 -23.75 10.51 -47.49
N GLN A 48 -24.03 11.60 -46.78
CA GLN A 48 -23.72 11.63 -45.37
C GLN A 48 -24.55 10.50 -44.79
N GLU A 49 -23.90 9.37 -44.51
CA GLU A 49 -24.34 8.47 -43.46
C GLU A 49 -24.45 9.34 -42.22
N THR A 50 -25.67 9.82 -41.98
CA THR A 50 -26.15 10.25 -40.68
C THR A 50 -25.96 9.06 -39.76
N GLU A 51 -24.75 8.92 -39.23
CA GLU A 51 -24.57 8.36 -37.89
C GLU A 51 -25.65 9.03 -37.03
N PRO A 52 -26.62 8.26 -36.49
CA PRO A 52 -27.66 8.84 -35.67
C PRO A 52 -26.97 9.62 -34.54
N PRO A 53 -27.45 10.83 -34.18
CA PRO A 53 -26.85 11.59 -33.11
C PRO A 53 -26.80 10.71 -31.87
N LYS A 54 -25.60 10.38 -31.39
CA LYS A 54 -25.41 9.61 -30.15
C LYS A 54 -26.28 10.28 -29.10
N HIS A 55 -27.32 9.56 -28.67
CA HIS A 55 -28.35 10.12 -27.83
C HIS A 55 -27.69 10.53 -26.51
N PRO A 56 -27.76 11.81 -26.09
CA PRO A 56 -27.10 12.26 -24.87
C PRO A 56 -27.58 11.51 -23.62
N SER A 57 -28.76 10.89 -23.67
CA SER A 57 -29.25 9.97 -22.64
C SER A 57 -28.39 8.69 -22.51
N VAL A 58 -27.92 8.13 -23.64
CA VAL A 58 -27.04 6.95 -23.66
C VAL A 58 -25.68 7.28 -23.04
N ASP A 59 -25.16 8.48 -23.29
CA ASP A 59 -23.92 8.96 -22.66
C ASP A 59 -24.11 9.19 -21.16
N LEU A 60 -25.23 9.77 -20.72
CA LEU A 60 -25.55 9.96 -19.30
C LEU A 60 -25.73 8.64 -18.54
N ASP A 61 -26.41 7.67 -19.15
CA ASP A 61 -26.58 6.36 -18.54
C ASP A 61 -25.25 5.59 -18.49
N SER A 62 -24.39 5.74 -19.49
CA SER A 62 -23.01 5.24 -19.44
C SER A 62 -22.21 5.89 -18.30
N CYS A 63 -22.28 7.21 -18.14
CA CYS A 63 -21.62 7.92 -17.03
C CYS A 63 -22.15 7.48 -15.66
N ARG A 64 -23.47 7.23 -15.52
CA ARG A 64 -24.06 6.71 -14.28
C ARG A 64 -23.58 5.29 -13.97
N GLN A 65 -23.51 4.43 -14.99
CA GLN A 65 -22.99 3.08 -14.84
C GLN A 65 -21.50 3.09 -14.46
N GLU A 66 -20.70 3.99 -15.04
CA GLU A 66 -19.31 4.20 -14.64
C GLU A 66 -19.18 4.68 -13.19
N LEU A 67 -19.96 5.68 -12.79
CA LEU A 67 -19.98 6.16 -11.41
C LEU A 67 -20.31 5.03 -10.42
N ALA A 68 -21.36 4.25 -10.71
CA ALA A 68 -21.77 3.14 -9.86
C ALA A 68 -20.69 2.07 -9.75
N ARG A 69 -19.98 1.77 -10.84
CA ARG A 69 -18.83 0.85 -10.82
C ARG A 69 -17.70 1.39 -9.93
N TRP A 70 -17.32 2.66 -10.09
CA TRP A 70 -16.27 3.26 -9.27
C TRP A 70 -16.64 3.35 -7.79
N GLN A 71 -17.90 3.67 -7.48
CA GLN A 71 -18.41 3.66 -6.11
C GLN A 71 -18.33 2.26 -5.51
N HIS A 72 -18.77 1.24 -6.24
CA HIS A 72 -18.67 -0.14 -5.78
C HIS A 72 -17.21 -0.56 -5.52
N HIS A 73 -16.28 -0.16 -6.38
CA HIS A 73 -14.86 -0.41 -6.16
C HIS A 73 -14.33 0.31 -4.93
N ALA A 74 -14.66 1.60 -4.75
CA ALA A 74 -14.26 2.37 -3.58
C ALA A 74 -14.77 1.73 -2.28
N ASP A 75 -16.06 1.38 -2.23
CA ASP A 75 -16.68 0.71 -1.08
C ASP A 75 -16.00 -0.63 -0.78
N SER A 76 -15.66 -1.40 -1.82
CA SER A 76 -14.94 -2.67 -1.68
C SER A 76 -13.55 -2.45 -1.08
N PHE A 77 -12.80 -1.47 -1.58
CA PHE A 77 -11.48 -1.13 -1.03
C PHE A 77 -11.57 -0.63 0.42
N GLU A 78 -12.56 0.17 0.77
CA GLU A 78 -12.77 0.63 2.15
C GLU A 78 -13.04 -0.53 3.12
N ARG A 79 -13.83 -1.52 2.69
CA ARG A 79 -14.08 -2.75 3.47
C ARG A 79 -12.81 -3.55 3.67
N GLU A 80 -12.01 -3.72 2.62
CA GLU A 80 -10.73 -4.44 2.70
C GLU A 80 -9.74 -3.71 3.61
N LEU A 81 -9.58 -2.39 3.46
CA LEU A 81 -8.73 -1.58 4.33
C LEU A 81 -9.17 -1.66 5.79
N SER A 82 -10.48 -1.62 6.05
CA SER A 82 -11.04 -1.76 7.39
C SER A 82 -10.74 -3.13 8.00
N ARG A 83 -10.85 -4.20 7.20
CA ARG A 83 -10.51 -5.56 7.62
C ARG A 83 -9.01 -5.71 7.93
N VAL A 84 -8.15 -5.23 7.04
CA VAL A 84 -6.69 -5.27 7.23
C VAL A 84 -6.28 -4.46 8.46
N ALA A 85 -6.89 -3.29 8.68
CA ALA A 85 -6.64 -2.48 9.87
C ALA A 85 -7.03 -3.22 11.16
N PHE A 86 -8.18 -3.90 11.16
CA PHE A 86 -8.64 -4.72 12.28
C PHE A 86 -7.69 -5.90 12.59
N GLU A 87 -7.29 -6.66 11.56
CA GLU A 87 -6.35 -7.78 11.70
C GLU A 87 -4.99 -7.28 12.22
N ARG A 88 -4.49 -6.17 11.67
CA ARG A 88 -3.26 -5.52 12.12
C ARG A 88 -3.35 -5.10 13.60
N ALA A 89 -4.47 -4.55 14.05
CA ALA A 89 -4.65 -4.13 15.44
C ALA A 89 -4.53 -5.32 16.41
N HIS A 90 -5.14 -6.46 16.06
CA HIS A 90 -5.04 -7.69 16.86
C HIS A 90 -3.62 -8.24 16.92
N LEU A 91 -2.91 -8.25 15.79
CA LEU A 91 -1.51 -8.69 15.76
C LEU A 91 -0.61 -7.78 16.60
N LEU A 92 -0.84 -6.47 16.59
CA LEU A 92 -0.11 -5.53 17.44
C LEU A 92 -0.44 -5.72 18.93
N ALA A 93 -1.71 -5.99 19.27
CA ALA A 93 -2.10 -6.28 20.65
C ALA A 93 -1.44 -7.56 21.17
N TRP A 94 -1.42 -8.62 20.34
CA TRP A 94 -0.71 -9.85 20.63
C TRP A 94 0.80 -9.63 20.80
N LEU A 95 1.43 -8.88 19.88
CA LEU A 95 2.85 -8.56 19.95
C LEU A 95 3.18 -7.73 21.20
N ALA A 96 2.32 -6.80 21.60
CA ALA A 96 2.48 -6.06 22.85
C ALA A 96 2.39 -6.98 24.09
N ALA A 97 1.51 -7.99 24.06
CA ALA A 97 1.40 -8.98 25.14
C ALA A 97 2.66 -9.85 25.27
N LEU A 98 3.38 -10.11 24.17
CA LEU A 98 4.65 -10.84 24.18
C LEU A 98 5.83 -9.99 24.69
N HIS A 99 5.68 -8.67 24.74
CA HIS A 99 6.72 -7.73 25.17
C HIS A 99 6.24 -6.82 26.32
N PRO A 100 5.81 -7.39 27.47
CA PRO A 100 5.19 -6.62 28.54
C PRO A 100 6.13 -5.59 29.19
N SER A 101 7.45 -5.79 29.09
CA SER A 101 8.46 -4.89 29.65
C SER A 101 8.79 -3.68 28.78
N SER A 102 8.44 -3.70 27.48
CA SER A 102 8.80 -2.62 26.54
C SER A 102 7.60 -1.99 25.82
N ALA A 103 6.43 -2.64 25.84
CA ALA A 103 5.21 -2.12 25.25
C ALA A 103 4.62 -0.97 26.10
N VAL A 104 4.37 0.18 25.48
CA VAL A 104 3.76 1.35 26.12
C VAL A 104 2.84 2.05 25.13
N ILE A 105 1.67 2.51 25.59
CA ILE A 105 0.80 3.39 24.81
C ILE A 105 1.04 4.84 25.21
N THR A 106 1.17 5.71 24.21
CA THR A 106 1.33 7.16 24.38
C THR A 106 0.34 7.90 23.49
N PRO A 107 -0.14 9.09 23.85
CA PRO A 107 -0.89 9.94 22.91
C PRO A 107 0.02 10.36 21.75
N ALA A 108 -0.50 10.35 20.51
CA ALA A 108 0.26 10.79 19.35
C ALA A 108 0.53 12.31 19.41
N ALA A 109 1.73 12.73 18.99
CA ALA A 109 2.13 14.12 18.96
C ALA A 109 1.61 14.80 17.67
N GLY A 110 0.37 15.30 17.68
CA GLY A 110 -0.23 15.98 16.51
C GLY A 110 -0.99 17.26 16.85
N LEU A 111 -1.11 18.16 15.86
CA LEU A 111 -1.95 19.37 15.91
C LEU A 111 -3.46 19.09 15.73
N GLY A 112 -3.83 17.83 15.43
CA GLY A 112 -5.21 17.39 15.27
C GLY A 112 -5.66 16.56 16.47
N GLY A 113 -6.77 16.97 17.09
CA GLY A 113 -7.39 16.32 18.25
C GLY A 113 -8.05 14.97 17.96
N ASP A 114 -7.50 14.19 17.03
CA ASP A 114 -8.13 12.98 16.47
C ASP A 114 -8.11 11.81 17.46
N GLY A 115 -7.59 12.02 18.68
CA GLY A 115 -7.48 10.98 19.71
C GLY A 115 -6.57 9.83 19.31
N THR A 116 -5.72 10.01 18.30
CA THR A 116 -4.84 8.94 17.82
C THR A 116 -3.76 8.65 18.87
N HIS A 117 -3.56 7.37 19.16
CA HIS A 117 -2.54 6.92 20.09
C HIS A 117 -1.42 6.19 19.35
N LEU A 118 -0.26 6.09 20.00
CA LEU A 118 0.90 5.35 19.51
C LEU A 118 1.19 4.20 20.45
N LEU A 119 1.22 2.98 19.91
CA LEU A 119 1.92 1.88 20.53
C LEU A 119 3.42 2.06 20.29
N ARG A 120 4.21 2.07 21.36
CA ARG A 120 5.67 2.05 21.32
C ARG A 120 6.14 0.73 21.89
N LEU A 121 7.13 0.12 21.24
CA LEU A 121 7.73 -1.12 21.68
C LEU A 121 9.20 -1.14 21.27
N VAL A 122 10.05 -1.73 22.10
CA VAL A 122 11.48 -1.88 21.77
C VAL A 122 11.75 -3.32 21.36
N ALA A 123 12.33 -3.51 20.17
CA ALA A 123 12.75 -4.80 19.63
C ALA A 123 14.11 -4.65 18.94
N GLY A 124 15.09 -5.49 19.32
CA GLY A 124 16.45 -5.39 18.79
C GLY A 124 17.07 -4.00 19.00
N GLU A 125 16.95 -3.46 20.22
CA GLU A 125 17.46 -2.14 20.64
C GLU A 125 16.82 -0.92 19.96
N GLN A 126 15.95 -1.13 18.97
CA GLN A 126 15.25 -0.05 18.26
C GLN A 126 13.83 0.10 18.76
N GLN A 127 13.41 1.35 18.99
CA GLN A 127 12.01 1.66 19.26
C GLN A 127 11.21 1.64 17.96
N LEU A 128 10.13 0.87 17.97
CA LEU A 128 9.13 0.78 16.92
C LEU A 128 7.86 1.49 17.39
N SER A 129 7.16 2.14 16.46
CA SER A 129 5.94 2.88 16.74
C SER A 129 4.86 2.60 15.72
N TRP A 130 3.62 2.46 16.18
CA TRP A 130 2.45 2.28 15.33
C TRP A 130 1.30 3.15 15.81
N HIS A 131 0.65 3.82 14.87
CA HIS A 131 -0.62 4.51 15.13
C HIS A 131 -1.73 3.50 15.41
N LEU A 132 -2.50 3.82 16.44
CA LEU A 132 -3.69 3.11 16.90
C LEU A 132 -4.90 4.02 16.76
N LEU A 133 -5.97 3.48 16.19
CA LEU A 133 -7.25 4.16 16.16
C LEU A 133 -7.89 4.09 17.56
N PRO A 134 -8.65 5.12 17.99
CA PRO A 134 -9.33 5.12 19.29
C PRO A 134 -10.19 3.87 19.53
N LYS A 135 -10.88 3.39 18.48
CA LYS A 135 -11.74 2.19 18.54
C LYS A 135 -11.00 0.90 18.89
N ASP A 136 -9.70 0.83 18.62
CA ASP A 136 -8.88 -0.37 18.81
C ASP A 136 -8.17 -0.38 20.17
N LEU A 137 -8.17 0.74 20.91
CA LEU A 137 -7.54 0.85 22.23
C LEU A 137 -7.98 -0.22 23.25
N PRO A 138 -9.26 -0.64 23.30
CA PRO A 138 -9.67 -1.68 24.25
C PRO A 138 -8.92 -3.00 24.09
N LEU A 139 -8.36 -3.30 22.91
CA LEU A 139 -7.53 -4.49 22.68
C LEU A 139 -6.21 -4.47 23.45
N PHE A 140 -5.77 -3.30 23.91
CA PHE A 140 -4.49 -3.09 24.56
C PHE A 140 -4.63 -2.81 26.06
N GLY A 141 -5.73 -3.25 26.70
CA GLY A 141 -5.97 -3.02 28.13
C GLY A 141 -4.86 -3.57 29.06
N HIS A 142 -4.02 -4.48 28.57
CA HIS A 142 -2.85 -5.00 29.28
C HIS A 142 -1.58 -4.15 29.14
N VAL A 143 -1.57 -3.16 28.24
CA VAL A 143 -0.39 -2.33 27.97
C VAL A 143 -0.46 -1.06 28.82
N PRO A 144 0.60 -0.72 29.57
CA PRO A 144 0.60 0.50 30.37
C PRO A 144 0.45 1.74 29.48
N TYR A 145 -0.37 2.67 29.95
CA TYR A 145 -0.54 3.98 29.34
C TYR A 145 0.44 4.96 29.98
N ALA A 146 1.33 5.55 29.19
CA ALA A 146 2.22 6.61 29.64
C ALA A 146 1.68 7.97 29.15
N GLU A 147 1.52 8.90 30.10
CA GLU A 147 1.24 10.28 29.75
C GLU A 147 2.39 10.87 28.92
N ARG A 148 2.05 11.85 28.09
CA ARG A 148 3.03 12.53 27.25
C ARG A 148 4.06 13.21 28.14
N ASN A 149 5.27 12.65 28.19
CA ASN A 149 6.39 13.33 28.83
C ASN A 149 6.59 14.68 28.11
N THR A 150 6.44 15.76 28.86
CA THR A 150 6.71 17.15 28.43
C THR A 150 8.21 17.44 28.25
N GLY A 151 9.04 16.39 28.25
CA GLY A 151 10.45 16.45 27.89
C GLY A 151 10.66 16.65 26.38
N PRO A 152 11.89 17.01 25.96
CA PRO A 152 12.17 17.48 24.61
C PRO A 152 11.71 16.45 23.58
N LEU A 153 10.71 16.87 22.79
CA LEU A 153 10.15 16.22 21.61
C LEU A 153 10.66 14.78 21.42
N GLN A 154 10.07 13.81 22.14
CA GLN A 154 10.38 12.40 21.91
C GLN A 154 9.92 12.07 20.49
N ARG A 155 10.88 12.17 19.57
CA ARG A 155 10.72 12.12 18.12
C ARG A 155 9.77 10.97 17.77
N ASP A 156 8.82 11.25 16.89
CA ASP A 156 8.13 10.19 16.17
C ASP A 156 9.20 9.22 15.68
N GLY A 157 8.97 7.92 15.93
CA GLY A 157 9.96 6.88 15.72
C GLY A 157 10.47 6.81 14.27
N PRO A 158 11.35 5.85 13.97
CA PRO A 158 11.82 5.63 12.60
C PRO A 158 10.64 5.56 11.63
N GLY A 159 10.83 6.11 10.42
CA GLY A 159 9.76 6.13 9.41
C GLY A 159 9.28 4.72 9.07
N ALA A 160 8.06 4.56 8.55
CA ALA A 160 7.45 3.25 8.33
C ALA A 160 8.32 2.27 7.52
N LEU A 161 9.04 2.78 6.51
CA LEU A 161 9.97 1.99 5.69
C LEU A 161 11.21 1.53 6.45
N GLU A 162 11.79 2.42 7.27
CA GLU A 162 12.96 2.13 8.11
C GLU A 162 12.60 1.12 9.20
N GLN A 163 11.46 1.32 9.86
CA GLN A 163 10.88 0.37 10.80
C GLN A 163 10.67 -1.01 10.17
N ALA A 164 10.12 -1.07 8.95
CA ALA A 164 9.95 -2.34 8.23
C ALA A 164 11.28 -3.01 7.88
N ALA A 165 12.29 -2.24 7.49
CA ALA A 165 13.64 -2.75 7.23
C ALA A 165 14.28 -3.32 8.50
N HIS A 166 14.15 -2.62 9.63
CA HIS A 166 14.61 -3.09 10.93
C HIS A 166 13.92 -4.38 11.34
N ILE A 167 12.59 -4.44 11.28
CA ILE A 167 11.82 -5.65 11.61
C ILE A 167 12.31 -6.83 10.76
N ARG A 168 12.45 -6.67 9.44
CA ARG A 168 12.95 -7.74 8.57
C ARG A 168 14.35 -8.22 8.97
N SER A 169 15.25 -7.28 9.26
CA SER A 169 16.62 -7.59 9.68
C SER A 169 16.62 -8.35 11.01
N HIS A 170 15.91 -7.83 12.01
CA HIS A 170 15.85 -8.41 13.34
C HIS A 170 15.20 -9.80 13.35
N THR A 171 14.08 -9.98 12.65
CA THR A 171 13.43 -11.29 12.52
C THR A 171 14.35 -12.31 11.84
N ARG A 172 15.12 -11.89 10.83
CA ARG A 172 16.11 -12.76 10.19
C ARG A 172 17.21 -13.20 11.16
N LEU A 173 17.71 -12.29 12.00
CA LEU A 173 18.71 -12.63 13.03
C LEU A 173 18.16 -13.63 14.04
N LEU A 174 16.95 -13.39 14.56
CA LEU A 174 16.28 -14.30 15.50
C LEU A 174 16.06 -15.69 14.91
N ALA A 175 15.69 -15.77 13.62
CA ALA A 175 15.51 -17.05 12.95
C ALA A 175 16.83 -17.84 12.84
N ILE A 176 17.95 -17.18 12.52
CA ILE A 176 19.27 -17.81 12.47
C ILE A 176 19.70 -18.26 13.87
N GLU A 177 19.55 -17.40 14.87
CA GLU A 177 19.84 -17.72 16.26
C GLU A 177 19.08 -18.98 16.72
N GLY A 178 17.77 -19.04 16.43
CA GLY A 178 16.95 -20.21 16.71
C GLY A 178 17.47 -21.49 16.06
N THR A 179 18.05 -21.42 14.86
CA THR A 179 18.68 -22.60 14.21
C THR A 179 20.03 -22.99 14.80
N LEU A 180 20.81 -22.02 15.29
CA LEU A 180 22.12 -22.29 15.87
C LEU A 180 22.03 -22.86 17.29
N PHE A 181 21.00 -22.47 18.04
CA PHE A 181 20.78 -22.92 19.42
C PHE A 181 19.73 -24.04 19.54
N ALA A 182 19.09 -24.44 18.45
CA ALA A 182 18.30 -25.66 18.41
C ALA A 182 19.24 -26.88 18.47
N VAL A 183 19.41 -27.44 19.68
CA VAL A 183 20.04 -28.76 19.86
C VAL A 183 19.24 -29.77 19.03
N PRO A 184 19.85 -30.48 18.06
CA PRO A 184 19.14 -31.57 17.41
C PRO A 184 18.87 -32.61 18.51
N ALA A 185 17.59 -32.85 18.80
CA ALA A 185 17.19 -33.96 19.64
C ALA A 185 17.72 -35.25 18.98
N GLU A 186 18.86 -35.73 19.46
CA GLU A 186 19.40 -37.03 19.07
C GLU A 186 18.32 -38.06 19.39
N LYS A 187 17.80 -38.67 18.33
CA LYS A 187 16.89 -39.80 18.37
C LYS A 187 17.68 -40.96 19.01
N GLN A 188 17.69 -41.05 20.34
CA GLN A 188 18.24 -42.20 21.03
C GLN A 188 17.43 -43.44 20.60
N PRO A 189 18.02 -44.41 19.88
CA PRO A 189 17.34 -45.67 19.64
C PRO A 189 17.32 -46.40 20.98
N SER A 190 16.12 -46.51 21.55
CA SER A 190 15.83 -47.36 22.70
C SER A 190 16.31 -48.78 22.40
N ALA A 191 17.51 -49.12 22.84
CA ALA A 191 17.98 -50.50 22.93
C ALA A 191 17.13 -51.18 24.02
N ARG A 192 16.17 -51.99 23.59
CA ARG A 192 15.44 -52.90 24.48
C ARG A 192 16.44 -53.87 25.11
N PRO A 193 16.45 -54.05 26.44
CA PRO A 193 17.14 -55.19 27.02
C PRO A 193 16.34 -56.46 26.69
N ALA A 194 16.99 -57.45 26.08
CA ALA A 194 16.46 -58.79 25.99
C ALA A 194 16.64 -59.45 27.37
N GLU A 195 15.52 -59.70 28.05
CA GLU A 195 15.49 -60.44 29.30
C GLU A 195 15.77 -61.93 29.05
N HIS A 196 16.43 -62.55 30.02
CA HIS A 196 16.88 -63.94 30.07
C HIS A 196 15.75 -64.94 30.32
#